data_AF-A0AAD3CGV0-F1
#
_entry.id   AF-A0AAD3CGV0-F1
#
_cell.length_a   1.000
_cell.length_b   1.000
_cell.length_c   1.000
_cell.angle_alpha   90.00
_cell.angle_beta   90.00
_cell.angle_gamma   90.00
#
_symmetry.space_group_name_H-M   'P 1'
#
loop_
_entity.id
_entity.type
_entity.pdbx_description
1 polymer ?
#
loop_
_entity_poly.entity_id
_entity_poly.type
_entity_poly.pdbx_seq_one_letter_code
_entity_poly.pdbx_strand_id
1 'polypeptide(L)'
;MIINTISAMVRRQAARGSSSAAALSSRTFSTAPQSTSNYVSPYNDLFEMMKSNNASKITVVAPSETDVPMLKCGIPETVLKFKTTCYDRLQLAPYVQPNEYKVILQVKMHHLPLESDIEKEIFHQIVGTRFDHELGELKLTSNQFASRIENKRHLCWMLDRIVLGAKKLAAESN
;
A
#
# COMPACT_ATOMS: atom_id res chain seq x y z
N MET A 1 -56.28 -26.65 13.32
CA MET A 1 -56.87 -25.67 14.24
C MET A 1 -55.99 -24.43 14.22
N ILE A 2 -56.57 -23.31 13.76
CA ILE A 2 -56.16 -21.90 13.98
C ILE A 2 -54.80 -21.50 13.34
N ILE A 3 -54.72 -20.98 12.11
CA ILE A 3 -55.18 -19.67 11.57
C ILE A 3 -54.39 -18.47 12.14
N ASN A 4 -53.39 -17.96 11.40
CA ASN A 4 -53.33 -16.57 10.86
C ASN A 4 -51.88 -16.19 10.43
N THR A 5 -51.59 -15.85 9.15
CA THR A 5 -51.78 -14.55 8.45
C THR A 5 -50.89 -13.45 9.10
N ILE A 6 -49.96 -12.75 8.42
CA ILE A 6 -50.12 -11.66 7.43
C ILE A 6 -48.70 -11.35 6.88
N SER A 7 -48.39 -11.46 5.59
CA SER A 7 -48.74 -10.62 4.42
C SER A 7 -47.85 -9.37 4.23
N ALA A 8 -47.39 -9.26 2.99
CA ALA A 8 -46.48 -8.29 2.41
C ALA A 8 -47.03 -6.86 2.36
N MET A 9 -46.14 -5.87 2.22
CA MET A 9 -46.49 -4.66 1.46
C MET A 9 -45.29 -4.00 0.79
N VAL A 10 -45.22 -4.19 -0.52
CA VAL A 10 -44.56 -3.33 -1.51
C VAL A 10 -45.50 -2.17 -1.83
N ARG A 11 -45.00 -0.93 -1.86
CA ARG A 11 -45.46 0.22 -2.69
C ARG A 11 -44.42 1.34 -2.52
N ARG A 12 -43.53 1.54 -3.49
CA ARG A 12 -43.62 2.57 -4.56
C ARG A 12 -44.25 3.88 -4.07
N GLN A 13 -43.43 4.92 -3.99
CA GLN A 13 -43.74 6.22 -4.58
C GLN A 13 -42.45 6.92 -5.01
N ALA A 14 -42.49 7.47 -6.20
CA ALA A 14 -41.44 8.25 -6.84
C ALA A 14 -41.86 9.73 -6.86
N ALA A 15 -40.82 10.57 -7.00
CA ALA A 15 -40.79 11.88 -7.64
C ALA A 15 -41.06 13.16 -6.81
N ARG A 16 -40.28 14.17 -7.23
CA ARG A 16 -40.29 15.61 -6.93
C ARG A 16 -39.51 15.98 -5.65
N GLY A 17 -38.36 16.64 -5.70
CA GLY A 17 -37.90 17.68 -6.62
C GLY A 17 -37.96 19.02 -5.91
N SER A 18 -36.83 19.48 -5.37
CA SER A 18 -36.45 20.91 -5.25
C SER A 18 -35.13 21.04 -4.48
N SER A 19 -34.06 21.19 -5.25
CA SER A 19 -33.05 22.25 -5.07
C SER A 19 -32.98 22.93 -3.69
N SER A 20 -32.16 22.40 -2.77
CA SER A 20 -31.51 23.22 -1.76
C SER A 20 -30.14 23.60 -2.29
N ALA A 21 -30.03 24.84 -2.75
CA ALA A 21 -28.82 25.45 -3.28
C ALA A 21 -27.61 25.17 -2.36
N ALA A 22 -26.55 24.63 -2.96
CA ALA A 22 -25.22 24.69 -2.39
C ALA A 22 -24.87 26.16 -2.19
N ALA A 23 -24.86 26.62 -0.94
CA ALA A 23 -24.27 27.89 -0.59
C ALA A 23 -22.75 27.77 -0.82
N LEU A 24 -22.32 28.07 -2.04
CA LEU A 24 -20.94 28.42 -2.34
C LEU A 24 -20.61 29.62 -1.45
N SER A 25 -19.93 29.36 -0.34
CA SER A 25 -19.27 30.39 0.44
C SER A 25 -18.13 30.92 -0.43
N SER A 26 -18.44 31.96 -1.21
CA SER A 26 -17.46 32.79 -1.90
C SER A 26 -16.57 33.40 -0.82
N ARG A 27 -15.43 32.75 -0.55
CA ARG A 27 -14.32 33.38 0.15
C ARG A 27 -13.85 34.53 -0.74
N THR A 28 -14.38 35.71 -0.49
CA THR A 28 -13.76 36.97 -0.87
C THR A 28 -12.38 36.97 -0.22
N PHE A 29 -11.35 36.67 -1.00
CA PHE A 29 -9.98 36.97 -0.63
C PHE A 29 -9.89 38.49 -0.56
N SER A 30 -9.80 39.00 0.66
CA SER A 30 -9.46 40.38 0.96
C SER A 30 -8.17 40.69 0.21
N THR A 31 -8.24 41.58 -0.77
CA THR A 31 -7.08 42.13 -1.46
C THR A 31 -6.21 42.82 -0.42
N ALA A 32 -5.08 42.19 -0.07
CA ALA A 32 -4.10 42.80 0.80
C ALA A 32 -3.59 44.10 0.14
N PRO A 33 -3.31 45.16 0.92
CA PRO A 33 -2.75 46.40 0.39
C PRO A 33 -1.42 46.11 -0.30
N GLN A 34 -1.22 46.73 -1.48
CA GLN A 34 0.00 46.63 -2.27
C GLN A 34 1.20 47.09 -1.42
N SER A 35 1.91 46.13 -0.83
CA SER A 35 3.24 46.37 -0.27
C SER A 35 4.24 46.39 -1.42
N THR A 36 5.04 47.45 -1.46
CA THR A 36 6.16 47.69 -2.39
C THR A 36 7.34 46.77 -2.11
N SER A 37 7.11 45.46 -1.98
CA SER A 37 8.18 44.47 -1.89
C SER A 37 8.43 43.88 -3.27
N ASN A 38 9.63 44.11 -3.82
CA ASN A 38 10.19 43.43 -5.00
C ASN A 38 10.47 41.94 -4.73
N TYR A 39 9.55 41.24 -4.07
CA TYR A 39 9.64 39.81 -3.89
C TYR A 39 9.15 39.12 -5.16
N VAL A 40 10.09 38.59 -5.93
CA VAL A 40 9.80 37.67 -7.03
C VAL A 40 9.83 36.26 -6.44
N SER A 41 8.68 35.57 -6.47
CA SER A 41 8.64 34.17 -6.04
C SER A 41 9.60 33.34 -6.90
N PRO A 42 10.41 32.44 -6.33
CA PRO A 42 11.21 31.49 -7.11
C PRO A 42 10.35 30.54 -7.97
N TYR A 43 9.04 30.53 -7.77
CA TYR A 43 8.07 29.77 -8.57
C TYR A 43 7.25 30.67 -9.51
N ASN A 44 7.68 31.91 -9.78
CA ASN A 44 6.94 32.83 -10.64
C ASN A 44 6.64 32.23 -12.02
N ASP A 45 7.60 31.51 -12.60
CA ASP A 45 7.45 30.81 -13.88
C ASP A 45 6.30 29.79 -13.85
N LEU A 46 6.14 29.05 -12.74
CA LEU A 46 5.03 28.12 -12.55
C LEU A 46 3.67 28.87 -12.51
N PHE A 47 3.62 30.00 -11.81
CA PHE A 47 2.41 30.82 -11.72
C PHE A 47 2.05 31.47 -13.06
N GLU A 48 3.03 31.89 -13.84
CA GLU A 48 2.83 32.39 -15.21
C GLU A 48 2.38 31.28 -16.16
N MET A 49 2.90 30.07 -15.99
CA MET A 49 2.51 28.90 -16.77
C MET A 49 1.06 28.46 -16.47
N MET A 50 0.60 28.57 -15.20
CA MET A 50 -0.80 28.34 -14.84
C MET A 50 -1.74 29.42 -15.38
N LYS A 51 -1.32 30.69 -15.37
CA LYS A 51 -2.12 31.81 -15.91
C LYS A 51 -2.28 31.75 -17.43
N SER A 52 -1.28 31.24 -18.14
CA SER A 52 -1.28 31.15 -19.61
C SER A 52 -2.13 29.99 -20.18
N ASN A 53 -2.91 29.30 -19.34
CA ASN A 53 -3.81 28.19 -19.72
C ASN A 53 -3.14 27.06 -20.52
N ASN A 54 -1.81 26.98 -20.46
CA ASN A 54 -0.97 25.91 -21.02
C ASN A 54 -0.73 24.80 -19.99
N ALA A 55 -1.74 24.49 -19.18
CA ALA A 55 -1.69 23.40 -18.20
C ALA A 55 -1.45 22.02 -18.86
N SER A 56 -1.66 21.91 -20.16
CA SER A 56 -1.36 20.75 -21.00
C SER A 56 0.13 20.55 -21.33
N LYS A 57 1.01 21.51 -20.97
CA LYS A 57 2.46 21.42 -21.14
C LYS A 57 3.23 21.24 -19.83
N ILE A 58 2.52 20.98 -18.73
CA ILE A 58 3.12 20.22 -17.63
C ILE A 58 3.30 18.83 -18.22
N THR A 59 4.53 18.52 -18.64
CA THR A 59 4.94 17.14 -18.84
C THR A 59 4.81 16.49 -17.47
N VAL A 60 3.61 16.01 -17.15
CA VAL A 60 3.43 14.94 -16.20
C VAL A 60 4.20 13.83 -16.89
N VAL A 61 5.47 13.72 -16.54
CA VAL A 61 6.25 12.52 -16.78
C VAL A 61 5.46 11.48 -15.98
N ALA A 62 4.47 10.89 -16.65
CA ALA A 62 3.87 9.66 -16.19
C ALA A 62 5.08 8.78 -15.89
N PRO A 63 5.23 8.29 -14.65
CA PRO A 63 6.39 7.48 -14.31
C PRO A 63 6.45 6.37 -15.37
N SER A 64 7.48 6.42 -16.22
CA SER A 64 7.68 5.41 -17.23
C SER A 64 7.73 4.08 -16.48
N GLU A 65 6.97 3.09 -16.94
CA GLU A 65 6.74 1.80 -16.28
C GLU A 65 8.01 0.93 -16.11
N THR A 66 9.21 1.52 -16.22
CA THR A 66 10.37 0.80 -16.73
C THR A 66 11.35 0.27 -15.69
N ASP A 67 11.23 0.58 -14.40
CA ASP A 67 12.16 0.01 -13.41
C ASP A 67 11.43 -0.35 -12.11
N VAL A 68 10.60 -1.40 -12.15
CA VAL A 68 10.10 -2.01 -10.91
C VAL A 68 11.27 -2.69 -10.21
N PRO A 69 11.64 -2.29 -8.99
CA PRO A 69 12.74 -2.93 -8.28
C PRO A 69 12.43 -4.41 -8.06
N MET A 70 13.35 -5.27 -8.48
CA MET A 70 13.29 -6.72 -8.28
C MET A 70 14.23 -7.14 -7.16
N LEU A 71 13.79 -8.12 -6.38
CA LEU A 71 14.62 -8.79 -5.41
C LEU A 71 15.63 -9.73 -6.09
N LYS A 72 16.70 -10.10 -5.37
CA LYS A 72 17.75 -10.99 -5.90
C LYS A 72 17.22 -12.37 -6.28
N CYS A 73 16.17 -12.84 -5.58
CA CYS A 73 15.50 -14.08 -5.92
C CYS A 73 14.66 -14.01 -7.20
N GLY A 74 14.46 -12.84 -7.82
CA GLY A 74 13.66 -12.66 -9.04
C GLY A 74 12.20 -12.27 -8.79
N ILE A 75 11.82 -11.95 -7.54
CA ILE A 75 10.47 -11.50 -7.19
C ILE A 75 10.38 -9.98 -7.30
N PRO A 76 9.41 -9.40 -8.05
CA PRO A 76 9.20 -7.97 -8.09
C PRO A 76 8.64 -7.42 -6.76
N GLU A 77 9.10 -6.24 -6.33
CA GLU A 77 8.63 -5.65 -5.06
C GLU A 77 7.13 -5.33 -5.06
N THR A 78 6.52 -5.14 -6.23
CA THR A 78 5.08 -4.84 -6.38
C THR A 78 4.16 -5.96 -5.90
N VAL A 79 4.66 -7.19 -5.89
CA VAL A 79 3.90 -8.37 -5.46
C VAL A 79 3.94 -8.55 -3.94
N LEU A 80 4.97 -7.99 -3.30
CA LEU A 80 5.19 -8.13 -1.86
C LEU A 80 4.20 -7.25 -1.09
N LYS A 81 3.45 -7.85 -0.16
CA LYS A 81 2.54 -7.11 0.71
C LYS A 81 3.17 -6.90 2.08
N PHE A 82 3.41 -5.65 2.43
CA PHE A 82 3.90 -5.26 3.75
C PHE A 82 2.76 -4.75 4.61
N LYS A 83 2.66 -5.25 5.83
CA LYS A 83 1.74 -4.78 6.87
C LYS A 83 2.55 -4.24 8.04
N THR A 84 2.17 -3.04 8.49
CA THR A 84 2.74 -2.38 9.67
C THR A 84 1.61 -1.85 10.54
N THR A 85 1.86 -1.74 11.83
CA THR A 85 0.93 -1.11 12.77
C THR A 85 1.45 0.28 13.13
N CYS A 86 0.58 1.28 13.02
CA CYS A 86 0.84 2.63 13.48
C CYS A 86 -0.16 2.97 14.58
N TYR A 87 0.33 3.53 15.67
CA TYR A 87 -0.50 4.01 16.77
C TYR A 87 -0.62 5.54 16.66
N ASP A 88 -1.81 6.07 16.94
CA ASP A 88 -2.09 7.50 16.82
C ASP A 88 -1.70 8.29 18.08
N ARG A 89 -1.66 9.62 17.98
CA ARG A 89 -1.18 10.59 18.98
C ARG A 89 -1.97 10.65 20.28
N LEU A 90 -3.10 9.95 20.37
CA LEU A 90 -3.93 9.90 21.59
C LEU A 90 -3.41 8.88 22.62
N GLN A 91 -2.27 8.25 22.38
CA GLN A 91 -1.67 7.34 23.35
C GLN A 91 -0.91 8.10 24.44
N LEU A 92 -1.08 7.63 25.68
CA LEU A 92 -0.26 8.04 26.82
C LEU A 92 1.18 7.54 26.61
N ALA A 93 2.14 8.19 27.27
CA ALA A 93 3.51 7.72 27.29
C ALA A 93 3.57 6.22 27.68
N PRO A 94 4.42 5.39 27.03
CA PRO A 94 5.49 5.74 26.11
C PRO A 94 5.01 6.10 24.69
N TYR A 95 5.64 7.12 24.10
CA TYR A 95 5.33 7.61 22.74
C TYR A 95 5.64 6.62 21.62
N VAL A 96 6.35 5.52 21.93
CA VAL A 96 6.69 4.45 20.99
C VAL A 96 6.28 3.13 21.61
N GLN A 97 5.41 2.38 20.92
CA GLN A 97 4.96 1.07 21.40
C GLN A 97 5.95 -0.04 21.02
N PRO A 98 6.11 -1.09 21.84
CA PRO A 98 7.10 -2.14 21.61
C PRO A 98 6.89 -2.95 20.31
N ASN A 99 5.70 -2.90 19.72
CA ASN A 99 5.37 -3.58 18.46
C ASN A 99 5.18 -2.59 17.29
N GLU A 100 5.52 -1.33 17.47
CA GLU A 100 5.33 -0.30 16.45
C GLU A 100 6.27 -0.48 15.25
N TYR A 101 7.48 -0.98 15.50
CA TYR A 101 8.48 -1.24 14.47
C TYR A 101 8.28 -2.57 13.76
N LYS A 102 7.31 -3.39 14.20
CA LYS A 102 7.01 -4.69 13.63
C LYS A 102 6.54 -4.54 12.18
N VAL A 103 7.17 -5.30 11.30
CA VAL A 103 6.78 -5.43 9.89
C VAL A 103 6.41 -6.88 9.61
N ILE A 104 5.33 -7.07 8.88
CA ILE A 104 4.88 -8.37 8.39
C ILE A 104 4.95 -8.34 6.87
N LEU A 105 5.66 -9.30 6.28
CA LEU A 105 5.73 -9.53 4.84
C LEU A 105 4.86 -10.73 4.48
N GLN A 106 4.02 -10.56 3.48
CA GLN A 106 3.11 -11.58 2.95
C GLN A 106 3.35 -11.76 1.45
N VAL A 107 3.55 -13.01 1.02
CA VAL A 107 3.80 -13.37 -0.39
C VAL A 107 3.07 -14.67 -0.72
N LYS A 108 2.38 -14.72 -1.86
CA LYS A 108 1.73 -15.96 -2.32
C LYS A 108 2.72 -16.90 -2.98
N MET A 109 2.51 -18.21 -2.81
CA MET A 109 3.36 -19.26 -3.40
C MET A 109 3.48 -19.14 -4.92
N HIS A 110 2.40 -18.81 -5.62
CA HIS A 110 2.37 -18.69 -7.09
C HIS A 110 3.30 -17.61 -7.65
N HIS A 111 3.71 -16.65 -6.84
CA HIS A 111 4.62 -15.58 -7.26
C HIS A 111 6.09 -15.89 -6.93
N LEU A 112 6.35 -16.98 -6.20
CA LEU A 112 7.70 -17.43 -5.94
C LEU A 112 8.24 -18.13 -7.21
N PRO A 113 9.48 -17.86 -7.63
CA PRO A 113 10.06 -18.45 -8.83
C PRO A 113 10.57 -19.87 -8.52
N LEU A 114 9.68 -20.77 -8.08
CA LEU A 114 9.95 -22.18 -7.80
C LEU A 114 9.25 -23.02 -8.87
N GLU A 115 10.03 -23.58 -9.79
CA GLU A 115 9.51 -24.27 -10.98
C GLU A 115 9.28 -25.76 -10.70
N SER A 116 10.27 -26.40 -10.06
CA SER A 116 10.25 -27.83 -9.77
C SER A 116 9.45 -28.15 -8.51
N ASP A 117 8.77 -29.30 -8.49
CA ASP A 117 8.03 -29.75 -7.31
C ASP A 117 8.95 -30.09 -6.14
N ILE A 118 10.19 -30.53 -6.42
CA ILE A 118 11.23 -30.75 -5.41
C ILE A 118 11.61 -29.43 -4.73
N GLU A 119 11.75 -28.34 -5.49
CA GLU A 119 12.03 -27.01 -4.93
C GLU A 119 10.91 -26.53 -4.00
N LYS A 120 9.66 -26.80 -4.37
CA LYS A 120 8.48 -26.46 -3.54
C LYS A 120 8.45 -27.28 -2.26
N GLU A 121 8.72 -28.58 -2.34
CA GLU A 121 8.79 -29.45 -1.18
C GLU A 121 9.87 -28.99 -0.19
N ILE A 122 11.09 -28.76 -0.68
CA ILE A 122 12.21 -28.25 0.13
C ILE A 122 11.86 -26.87 0.70
N PHE A 123 11.23 -25.99 -0.09
CA PHE A 123 10.77 -24.69 0.39
C PHE A 123 9.78 -24.84 1.55
N HIS A 124 8.81 -25.75 1.46
CA HIS A 124 7.88 -26.03 2.56
C HIS A 124 8.61 -26.54 3.80
N GLN A 125 9.62 -27.40 3.64
CA GLN A 125 10.44 -27.88 4.75
C GLN A 125 11.25 -26.75 5.42
N ILE A 126 11.85 -25.83 4.65
CA ILE A 126 12.61 -24.69 5.17
C ILE A 126 11.70 -23.70 5.91
N VAL A 127 10.54 -23.40 5.32
CA VAL A 127 9.62 -22.40 5.84
C VAL A 127 8.87 -22.92 7.07
N GLY A 128 8.45 -24.19 7.03
CA GLY A 128 7.69 -24.84 8.09
C GLY A 128 6.36 -24.12 8.37
N THR A 129 6.11 -23.82 9.65
CA THR A 129 4.87 -23.21 10.17
C THR A 129 4.60 -21.78 9.71
N ARG A 130 5.54 -21.15 9.01
CA ARG A 130 5.39 -19.78 8.47
C ARG A 130 4.61 -19.76 7.15
N PHE A 131 4.35 -20.92 6.56
CA PHE A 131 3.51 -21.07 5.38
C PHE A 131 2.09 -21.42 5.78
N ASP A 132 1.13 -20.65 5.30
CA ASP A 132 -0.28 -20.95 5.43
C ASP A 132 -0.72 -21.78 4.21
N HIS A 133 -1.05 -23.06 4.44
CA HIS A 133 -1.47 -23.99 3.38
C HIS A 133 -2.88 -23.70 2.85
N GLU A 134 -3.76 -23.09 3.65
CA GLU A 134 -5.13 -22.79 3.23
C GLU A 134 -5.14 -21.57 2.30
N LEU A 135 -4.36 -20.54 2.66
CA LEU A 135 -4.26 -19.30 1.87
C LEU A 135 -3.18 -19.35 0.78
N GLY A 136 -2.28 -20.35 0.84
CA GLY A 136 -1.12 -20.45 -0.06
C GLY A 136 -0.15 -19.29 0.10
N GLU A 137 0.02 -18.80 1.33
CA GLU A 137 0.74 -17.56 1.64
C GLU A 137 1.90 -17.82 2.61
N LEU A 138 3.08 -17.32 2.26
CA LEU A 138 4.20 -17.18 3.18
C LEU A 138 4.05 -15.91 4.00
N LYS A 139 4.05 -16.04 5.33
CA LYS A 139 4.01 -14.91 6.26
C LYS A 139 5.29 -14.83 7.07
N LEU A 140 6.10 -13.81 6.78
CA LEU A 140 7.31 -13.50 7.52
C LEU A 140 7.10 -12.27 8.40
N THR A 141 7.70 -12.24 9.58
CA THR A 141 7.52 -11.14 10.54
C THR A 141 8.86 -10.79 11.16
N SER A 142 9.16 -9.48 11.26
CA SER A 142 10.36 -8.98 11.93
C SER A 142 10.02 -7.83 12.86
N ASN A 143 10.58 -7.87 14.07
CA ASN A 143 10.58 -6.79 15.06
C ASN A 143 11.94 -6.72 15.77
N GLN A 144 13.03 -6.97 15.03
CA GLN A 144 14.38 -7.02 15.59
C GLN A 144 15.04 -5.64 15.65
N PHE A 145 14.68 -4.75 14.72
CA PHE A 145 15.27 -3.43 14.60
C PHE A 145 14.33 -2.34 15.12
N ALA A 146 14.90 -1.25 15.63
CA ALA A 146 14.16 -0.06 16.07
C ALA A 146 13.69 0.83 14.90
N SER A 147 13.71 0.30 13.67
CA SER A 147 13.30 0.99 12.45
C SER A 147 12.47 0.06 11.57
N ARG A 148 11.31 0.55 11.11
CA ARG A 148 10.46 -0.19 10.16
C ARG A 148 11.17 -0.44 8.84
N ILE A 149 12.01 0.49 8.40
CA ILE A 149 12.75 0.39 7.13
C ILE A 149 13.78 -0.74 7.21
N GLU A 150 14.47 -0.86 8.34
CA GLU A 150 15.45 -1.92 8.58
C GLU A 150 14.76 -3.29 8.70
N ASN A 151 13.66 -3.37 9.45
CA ASN A 151 12.84 -4.58 9.51
C ASN A 151 12.32 -5.00 8.11
N LYS A 152 11.88 -4.04 7.28
CA LYS A 152 11.48 -4.31 5.88
C LYS A 152 12.64 -4.91 5.08
N ARG A 153 13.81 -4.27 5.09
CA ARG A 153 15.01 -4.74 4.37
C ARG A 153 15.45 -6.13 4.83
N HIS A 154 15.41 -6.39 6.13
CA HIS A 154 15.72 -7.69 6.70
C HIS A 154 14.78 -8.79 6.19
N LEU A 155 13.47 -8.51 6.13
CA LEU A 155 12.49 -9.44 5.59
C LEU A 155 12.73 -9.77 4.11
N CYS A 156 13.07 -8.77 3.29
CA CYS A 156 13.43 -9.00 1.88
C CYS A 156 14.66 -9.90 1.76
N TRP A 157 15.71 -9.64 2.55
CA TRP A 157 16.92 -10.47 2.55
C TRP A 157 16.66 -11.91 3.04
N MET A 158 15.80 -12.07 4.05
CA MET A 158 15.40 -13.39 4.54
C MET A 158 14.61 -14.16 3.47
N LEU A 159 13.71 -13.49 2.75
CA LEU A 159 12.99 -14.09 1.63
C LEU A 159 13.96 -14.55 0.54
N ASP A 160 14.91 -13.68 0.13
CA ASP A 160 15.95 -14.03 -0.84
C ASP A 160 16.71 -15.29 -0.41
N ARG A 161 17.13 -15.35 0.86
CA ARG A 161 17.89 -16.48 1.40
C ARG A 161 17.07 -17.78 1.41
N ILE A 162 15.78 -17.72 1.71
CA ILE A 162 14.90 -18.90 1.70
C ILE A 162 14.75 -19.42 0.27
N VAL A 163 14.41 -18.55 -0.69
CA VAL A 163 14.17 -18.94 -2.08
C VAL A 163 15.44 -19.47 -2.73
N LEU A 164 16.56 -18.74 -2.59
CA LEU A 164 17.85 -19.20 -3.13
C LEU A 164 18.36 -20.46 -2.43
N GLY A 165 18.12 -20.58 -1.12
CA GLY A 165 18.45 -21.79 -0.35
C GLY A 165 17.67 -23.01 -0.83
N ALA A 166 16.37 -22.86 -1.08
CA ALA A 166 15.53 -23.93 -1.61
C ALA A 166 16.03 -24.41 -2.99
N LYS A 167 16.31 -23.47 -3.90
CA LYS A 167 16.87 -23.78 -5.23
C LYS A 167 18.21 -24.52 -5.15
N LYS A 168 19.12 -24.04 -4.28
CA LYS A 168 20.44 -24.65 -4.11
C LYS A 168 20.33 -26.09 -3.60
N LEU A 169 19.50 -26.32 -2.59
CA LEU A 169 19.31 -27.65 -2.01
C LEU A 169 18.60 -28.61 -2.98
N ALA A 170 17.66 -28.11 -3.78
CA ALA A 170 17.03 -28.90 -4.84
C ALA A 170 18.06 -29.33 -5.91
N ALA A 171 18.98 -28.43 -6.28
CA ALA A 171 20.05 -28.74 -7.24
C ALA A 171 21.06 -29.76 -6.70
N GLU A 172 21.30 -29.79 -5.38
CA GLU A 172 22.19 -30.77 -4.73
C GLU A 172 21.53 -32.15 -4.52
N SER A 173 20.19 -32.22 -4.55
CA SER A 173 19.41 -33.44 -4.32
C SER A 173 19.08 -34.22 -5.59
N ASN A 174 19.44 -33.67 -6.77
CA ASN A 174 19.33 -34.27 -8.10
C ASN A 174 20.68 -34.89 -8.52
#